data_AF-E1KU30-F1
#
_entry.id   AF-E1KU30-F1
#
_cell.length_a   1.000
_cell.length_b   1.000
_cell.length_c   1.000
_cell.angle_alpha   90.00
_cell.angle_beta   90.00
_cell.angle_gamma   90.00
#
_symmetry.space_group_name_H-M   'P 1'
#
loop_
_entity.id
_entity.type
_entity.pdbx_description
1 polymer ?
#
loop_
_entity_poly.entity_id
_entity_poly.type
_entity_poly.pdbx_seq_one_letter_code
_entity_poly.pdbx_strand_id
1 'polypeptide(L)'
;MKNLYYLCNMNHDLNKLYSSRITELSNTIGRLRTKSRGFIVSEIVSFGVAIGFVVLFTILENASWTLGAALCALFSYFYIRNLDTKNDKKIAEAEALKMVYEKEVAYGEGDYSCFPSGDQYVQPTHAFTYDLDVFGNGSLFQRMNRTISLGGSDCLAESLSGAWEEMPVTELKNISMHALKALKSYRKTNLFWHNLKHKELKNKLIQLLFVKLLGVFTR
;
A
#
# COMPACT_ATOMS: atom_id res chain seq x y z
N MET A 1 31.82 3.24 13.40
CA MET A 1 31.98 3.22 11.93
C MET A 1 31.32 2.03 11.24
N LYS A 2 31.58 0.76 11.62
CA LYS A 2 30.96 -0.42 10.98
C LYS A 2 29.41 -0.43 10.96
N ASN A 3 28.74 0.00 12.04
CA ASN A 3 27.27 -0.01 12.13
C ASN A 3 26.58 0.97 11.16
N LEU A 4 27.16 2.14 10.90
CA LEU A 4 26.62 3.10 9.93
C LEU A 4 26.71 2.55 8.49
N TYR A 5 27.81 1.86 8.17
CA TYR A 5 28.01 1.24 6.86
C TYR A 5 26.95 0.15 6.58
N TYR A 6 26.62 -0.68 7.58
CA TYR A 6 25.58 -1.71 7.41
C TYR A 6 24.17 -1.13 7.24
N LEU A 7 23.83 -0.06 7.96
CA LEU A 7 22.54 0.61 7.81
C LEU A 7 22.39 1.26 6.43
N CYS A 8 23.45 1.90 5.94
CA CYS A 8 23.49 2.49 4.60
C CYS A 8 23.31 1.41 3.51
N ASN A 9 24.03 0.29 3.62
CA ASN A 9 23.93 -0.79 2.63
C ASN A 9 22.53 -1.45 2.60
N MET A 10 21.92 -1.66 3.77
CA MET A 10 20.58 -2.27 3.85
C MET A 10 19.48 -1.34 3.30
N ASN A 11 19.58 -0.03 3.53
CA ASN A 11 18.65 0.94 2.94
C ASN A 11 18.79 0.96 1.40
N HIS A 12 20.02 0.92 0.90
CA HIS A 12 20.29 0.86 -0.54
C HIS A 12 19.71 -0.41 -1.21
N ASP A 13 19.83 -1.57 -0.58
CA ASP A 13 19.25 -2.83 -1.09
C ASP A 13 17.71 -2.80 -1.09
N LEU A 14 17.08 -2.17 -0.09
CA LEU A 14 15.63 -1.98 -0.03
C LEU A 14 15.13 -1.01 -1.10
N ASN A 15 15.78 0.14 -1.27
CA ASN A 15 15.43 1.11 -2.30
C ASN A 15 15.57 0.52 -3.72
N LYS A 16 16.59 -0.31 -3.97
CA LYS A 16 16.71 -1.08 -5.22
C LYS A 16 15.52 -2.02 -5.43
N LEU A 17 15.11 -2.75 -4.38
CA LEU A 17 13.97 -3.64 -4.45
C LEU A 17 12.68 -2.86 -4.76
N TYR A 18 12.42 -1.76 -4.06
CA TYR A 18 11.25 -0.92 -4.30
C TYR A 18 11.26 -0.30 -5.70
N SER A 19 12.40 0.23 -6.16
CA SER A 19 12.55 0.77 -7.52
C SER A 19 12.27 -0.27 -8.61
N SER A 20 12.73 -1.51 -8.39
CA SER A 20 12.43 -2.64 -9.27
C SER A 20 10.93 -2.96 -9.31
N ARG A 21 10.25 -2.97 -8.15
CA ARG A 21 8.80 -3.15 -8.08
C ARG A 21 8.03 -2.01 -8.72
N ILE A 22 8.44 -0.76 -8.51
CA ILE A 22 7.83 0.42 -9.16
C ILE A 22 7.88 0.25 -10.68
N THR A 23 9.02 -0.20 -11.22
CA THR A 23 9.19 -0.45 -12.66
C THR A 23 8.28 -1.59 -13.16
N GLU A 24 8.23 -2.72 -12.45
CA GLU A 24 7.37 -3.86 -12.76
C GLU A 24 5.88 -3.49 -12.75
N LEU A 25 5.44 -2.74 -11.73
CA LEU A 25 4.08 -2.24 -11.62
C LEU A 25 3.78 -1.22 -12.73
N SER A 26 4.69 -0.31 -13.03
CA SER A 26 4.52 0.67 -14.11
C SER A 26 4.34 -0.02 -15.47
N ASN A 27 5.11 -1.08 -15.74
CA ASN A 27 4.96 -1.89 -16.94
C ASN A 27 3.61 -2.65 -16.96
N THR A 28 3.19 -3.19 -15.82
CA THR A 28 1.90 -3.88 -15.69
C THR A 28 0.74 -2.92 -15.93
N ILE A 29 0.78 -1.73 -15.34
CA ILE A 29 -0.20 -0.65 -15.56
C ILE A 29 -0.24 -0.26 -17.04
N GLY A 30 0.94 -0.08 -17.67
CA GLY A 30 1.04 0.21 -19.10
C GLY A 30 0.33 -0.84 -19.97
N ARG A 31 0.56 -2.13 -19.69
CA ARG A 31 -0.08 -3.25 -20.40
C ARG A 31 -1.59 -3.34 -20.14
N LEU A 32 -2.05 -3.03 -18.93
CA LEU A 32 -3.49 -3.02 -18.62
C LEU A 32 -4.20 -1.82 -19.27
N ARG A 33 -3.53 -0.66 -19.35
CA ARG A 33 -4.05 0.54 -20.04
C ARG A 33 -4.16 0.35 -21.54
N THR A 34 -3.18 -0.31 -22.19
CA THR A 34 -3.30 -0.62 -23.63
C THR A 34 -4.45 -1.58 -23.90
N LYS A 35 -4.69 -2.55 -23.00
CA LYS A 35 -5.87 -3.43 -23.07
C LYS A 35 -7.19 -2.67 -22.89
N SER A 36 -7.26 -1.75 -21.93
CA SER A 36 -8.44 -0.89 -21.70
C SER A 36 -8.79 -0.03 -22.92
N ARG A 37 -7.79 0.52 -23.64
CA ARG A 37 -8.05 1.22 -24.91
C ARG A 37 -8.75 0.35 -25.95
N GLY A 38 -8.42 -0.95 -26.01
CA GLY A 38 -9.12 -1.91 -26.86
C GLY A 38 -10.57 -2.11 -26.45
N PHE A 39 -10.88 -2.08 -25.15
CA PHE A 39 -12.26 -2.16 -24.66
C PHE A 39 -13.08 -0.94 -25.08
N ILE A 40 -12.52 0.28 -24.96
CA ILE A 40 -13.19 1.50 -25.42
C ILE A 40 -13.49 1.44 -26.93
N VAL A 41 -12.53 0.99 -27.75
CA VAL A 41 -12.77 0.82 -29.20
C VAL A 41 -13.85 -0.23 -29.46
N SER A 42 -13.84 -1.34 -28.72
CA SER A 42 -14.86 -2.38 -28.87
C SER A 42 -16.26 -1.90 -28.49
N GLU A 43 -16.36 -1.03 -27.49
CA GLU A 43 -17.62 -0.41 -27.09
C GLU A 43 -18.17 0.48 -28.23
N ILE A 44 -17.34 1.35 -28.80
CA ILE A 44 -17.70 2.20 -29.95
C ILE A 44 -18.12 1.35 -31.16
N VAL A 45 -17.36 0.31 -31.48
CA VAL A 45 -17.69 -0.61 -32.59
C VAL A 45 -19.01 -1.34 -32.33
N SER A 46 -19.26 -1.79 -31.10
CA SER A 46 -20.51 -2.48 -30.76
C SER A 46 -21.73 -1.59 -30.93
N PHE A 47 -21.63 -0.30 -30.56
CA PHE A 47 -22.68 0.68 -30.81
C PHE A 47 -22.91 0.90 -32.32
N GLY A 48 -21.84 1.05 -33.10
CA GLY A 48 -21.94 1.20 -34.55
C GLY A 48 -22.58 0.00 -35.24
N VAL A 49 -22.21 -1.22 -34.82
CA VAL A 49 -22.79 -2.47 -35.32
C VAL A 49 -24.26 -2.59 -34.93
N ALA A 50 -24.63 -2.24 -33.70
CA ALA A 50 -26.03 -2.26 -33.26
C ALA A 50 -26.92 -1.32 -34.09
N ILE A 51 -26.46 -0.09 -34.35
CA ILE A 51 -27.17 0.87 -35.21
C ILE A 51 -27.28 0.32 -36.65
N GLY A 52 -26.19 -0.25 -37.16
CA GLY A 52 -26.19 -0.89 -38.49
C GLY A 52 -27.25 -1.98 -38.62
N PHE A 53 -27.38 -2.87 -37.63
CA PHE A 53 -28.40 -3.91 -37.62
C PHE A 53 -29.83 -3.37 -37.54
N VAL A 54 -30.06 -2.30 -36.78
CA VAL A 54 -31.38 -1.64 -36.69
C VAL A 54 -31.78 -1.04 -38.04
N VAL A 55 -30.86 -0.36 -38.73
CA VAL A 55 -31.12 0.17 -40.08
C VAL A 55 -31.41 -0.97 -41.06
N LEU A 56 -30.63 -2.04 -41.00
CA LEU A 56 -30.78 -3.20 -41.90
C LEU A 56 -32.11 -3.94 -41.67
N PHE A 57 -32.60 -3.99 -40.43
CA PHE A 57 -33.95 -4.49 -40.10
C PHE A 57 -35.06 -3.68 -40.79
N THR A 58 -34.92 -2.37 -40.92
CA THR A 58 -35.95 -1.53 -41.60
C THR A 58 -35.99 -1.72 -43.11
N ILE A 59 -34.94 -2.29 -43.71
CA ILE A 59 -34.82 -2.47 -45.17
C ILE A 59 -35.21 -3.90 -45.59
N LEU A 60 -35.04 -4.90 -44.73
CA LEU A 60 -35.31 -6.31 -45.06
C LEU A 60 -36.68 -6.77 -44.53
N GLU A 61 -37.55 -7.26 -45.42
CA GLU A 61 -38.90 -7.74 -45.07
C GLU A 61 -38.93 -9.08 -44.29
N ASN A 62 -37.81 -9.83 -44.21
CA ASN A 62 -37.70 -11.11 -43.49
C ASN A 62 -36.56 -11.09 -42.44
N ALA A 63 -36.67 -10.18 -41.48
CA ALA A 63 -35.57 -9.85 -40.58
C ALA A 63 -35.68 -10.44 -39.15
N SER A 64 -36.45 -11.52 -38.94
CA SER A 64 -36.59 -12.15 -37.60
C SER A 64 -35.25 -12.60 -36.97
N TRP A 65 -34.25 -12.89 -37.80
CA TRP A 65 -32.88 -13.23 -37.37
C TRP A 65 -32.09 -12.04 -36.80
N THR A 66 -32.45 -10.80 -37.14
CA THR A 66 -31.74 -9.60 -36.64
C THR A 66 -32.03 -9.36 -35.16
N LEU A 67 -33.19 -9.80 -34.67
CA LEU A 67 -33.58 -9.71 -33.26
C LEU A 67 -32.69 -10.62 -32.38
N GLY A 68 -32.38 -11.82 -32.89
CA GLY A 68 -31.38 -12.72 -32.29
C GLY A 68 -29.97 -12.13 -32.33
N ALA A 69 -29.58 -11.53 -33.45
CA ALA A 69 -28.29 -10.85 -33.59
C ALA A 69 -28.14 -9.67 -32.60
N ALA A 70 -29.20 -8.88 -32.41
CA ALA A 70 -29.22 -7.76 -31.46
C ALA A 70 -29.07 -8.24 -30.01
N LEU A 71 -29.75 -9.33 -29.62
CA LEU A 71 -29.59 -9.93 -28.30
C LEU A 71 -28.16 -10.45 -28.08
N CYS A 72 -27.58 -11.15 -29.06
CA CYS A 72 -26.19 -11.60 -29.00
C CYS A 72 -25.21 -10.43 -28.85
N ALA A 73 -25.43 -9.32 -29.59
CA ALA A 73 -24.62 -8.12 -29.47
C ALA A 73 -24.72 -7.52 -28.05
N LEU A 74 -25.92 -7.44 -27.48
CA LEU A 74 -26.14 -6.94 -26.12
C LEU A 74 -25.42 -7.81 -25.06
N PHE A 75 -25.52 -9.14 -25.16
CA PHE A 75 -24.80 -10.04 -24.27
C PHE A 75 -23.27 -9.89 -24.40
N SER A 76 -22.77 -9.75 -25.62
CA SER A 76 -21.33 -9.52 -25.86
C SER A 76 -20.86 -8.19 -25.26
N TYR A 77 -21.66 -7.14 -25.36
CA TYR A 77 -21.39 -5.83 -24.74
C TYR A 77 -21.31 -5.94 -23.22
N PHE A 78 -22.29 -6.58 -22.57
CA PHE A 78 -22.29 -6.75 -21.12
C PHE A 78 -21.08 -7.57 -20.64
N TYR A 79 -20.72 -8.62 -21.39
CA TYR A 79 -19.55 -9.44 -21.10
C TYR A 79 -18.24 -8.62 -21.17
N ILE A 80 -18.06 -7.83 -22.23
CA ILE A 80 -16.91 -6.94 -22.40
C ILE A 80 -16.86 -5.89 -21.29
N ARG A 81 -17.99 -5.27 -20.96
CA ARG A 81 -18.08 -4.23 -19.91
C ARG A 81 -17.67 -4.75 -18.53
N ASN A 82 -18.06 -5.97 -18.20
CA ASN A 82 -17.67 -6.60 -16.94
C ASN A 82 -16.16 -6.89 -16.88
N LEU A 83 -15.54 -7.23 -18.01
CA LEU A 83 -14.09 -7.42 -18.10
C LEU A 83 -13.34 -6.09 -17.97
N ASP A 84 -13.85 -5.02 -18.57
CA ASP A 84 -13.28 -3.67 -18.47
C ASP A 84 -13.30 -3.17 -17.02
N THR A 85 -14.46 -3.29 -16.35
CA THR A 85 -14.61 -2.91 -14.93
C THR A 85 -13.62 -3.66 -14.02
N LYS A 86 -13.35 -4.94 -14.31
CA LYS A 86 -12.34 -5.74 -13.58
C LYS A 86 -10.92 -5.30 -13.91
N ASN A 87 -10.66 -4.88 -15.13
CA ASN A 87 -9.36 -4.39 -15.57
C ASN A 87 -9.02 -3.05 -14.90
N ASP A 88 -10.00 -2.15 -14.80
CA ASP A 88 -9.84 -0.84 -14.15
C ASP A 88 -9.54 -0.97 -12.66
N LYS A 89 -10.21 -1.89 -11.97
CA LYS A 89 -9.90 -2.19 -10.56
C LYS A 89 -8.45 -2.64 -10.39
N LYS A 90 -7.95 -3.50 -11.27
CA LYS A 90 -6.55 -3.95 -11.23
C LYS A 90 -5.56 -2.83 -11.52
N ILE A 91 -5.91 -1.89 -12.40
CA ILE A 91 -5.10 -0.71 -12.66
C ILE A 91 -5.04 0.16 -11.40
N ALA A 92 -6.18 0.46 -10.79
CA ALA A 92 -6.24 1.28 -9.57
C ALA A 92 -5.48 0.65 -8.40
N GLU A 93 -5.61 -0.66 -8.19
CA GLU A 93 -4.85 -1.40 -7.17
C GLU A 93 -3.34 -1.35 -7.43
N ALA A 94 -2.91 -1.53 -8.69
CA ALA A 94 -1.51 -1.45 -9.06
C ALA A 94 -0.97 -0.02 -8.91
N GLU A 95 -1.75 1.00 -9.27
CA GLU A 95 -1.37 2.41 -9.11
C GLU A 95 -1.24 2.79 -7.63
N ALA A 96 -2.19 2.36 -6.79
CA ALA A 96 -2.10 2.57 -5.36
C ALA A 96 -0.86 1.89 -4.76
N LEU A 97 -0.57 0.65 -5.16
CA LEU A 97 0.62 -0.06 -4.67
C LEU A 97 1.91 0.58 -5.16
N LYS A 98 1.96 1.05 -6.40
CA LYS A 98 3.09 1.79 -6.97
C LYS A 98 3.34 3.07 -6.17
N MET A 99 2.29 3.83 -5.88
CA MET A 99 2.39 5.07 -5.09
C MET A 99 2.95 4.80 -3.69
N VAL A 100 2.57 3.70 -3.04
CA VAL A 100 3.13 3.33 -1.73
C VAL A 100 4.64 3.07 -1.86
N TYR A 101 5.08 2.31 -2.85
CA TYR A 101 6.52 2.09 -3.04
C TYR A 101 7.29 3.37 -3.35
N GLU A 102 6.73 4.28 -4.15
CA GLU A 102 7.35 5.58 -4.44
C GLU A 102 7.52 6.42 -3.17
N LYS A 103 6.51 6.43 -2.28
CA LYS A 103 6.60 7.09 -0.97
C LYS A 103 7.66 6.46 -0.08
N GLU A 104 7.82 5.14 -0.08
CA GLU A 104 8.85 4.48 0.72
C GLU A 104 10.28 4.71 0.18
N VAL A 105 10.44 4.86 -1.15
CA VAL A 105 11.72 5.26 -1.73
C VAL A 105 12.07 6.69 -1.32
N ALA A 106 11.13 7.63 -1.43
CA ALA A 106 11.31 9.01 -0.97
C ALA A 106 11.66 9.07 0.53
N TYR A 107 10.98 8.25 1.35
CA TYR A 107 11.32 8.09 2.77
C TYR A 107 12.78 7.63 2.98
N GLY A 108 13.24 6.67 2.19
CA GLY A 108 14.60 6.15 2.24
C GLY A 108 15.67 7.20 1.85
N GLU A 109 15.28 8.19 1.04
CA GLU A 109 16.11 9.34 0.63
C GLU A 109 16.06 10.52 1.63
N GLY A 110 15.18 10.44 2.62
CA GLY A 110 15.03 11.45 3.67
C GLY A 110 13.91 12.47 3.42
N ASP A 111 13.09 12.27 2.40
CA ASP A 111 11.88 13.07 2.18
C ASP A 111 10.67 12.44 2.88
N TYR A 112 10.20 13.12 3.92
CA TYR A 112 9.06 12.69 4.74
C TYR A 112 7.77 13.46 4.46
N SER A 113 7.82 14.44 3.54
CA SER A 113 6.71 15.35 3.25
C SER A 113 5.43 14.64 2.79
N CYS A 114 5.58 13.44 2.22
CA CYS A 114 4.47 12.60 1.77
C CYS A 114 3.66 11.93 2.90
N PHE A 115 4.14 11.99 4.15
CA PHE A 115 3.48 11.46 5.33
C PHE A 115 2.92 12.57 6.22
N PRO A 116 1.82 12.32 6.96
CA PRO A 116 1.26 13.32 7.87
C PRO A 116 2.25 13.65 8.99
N SER A 117 2.53 14.94 9.19
CA SER A 117 3.39 15.48 10.26
C SER A 117 2.82 15.23 11.66
N GLY A 118 1.49 15.11 11.77
CA GLY A 118 0.82 14.95 13.05
C GLY A 118 0.71 16.25 13.85
N ASP A 119 0.84 17.41 13.21
CA ASP A 119 0.71 18.74 13.84
C ASP A 119 -0.60 18.88 14.65
N GLN A 120 -1.66 18.21 14.20
CA GLN A 120 -2.97 18.19 14.87
C GLN A 120 -2.97 17.50 16.25
N TYR A 121 -1.97 16.69 16.56
CA TYR A 121 -1.83 15.99 17.84
C TYR A 121 -0.88 16.70 18.81
N VAL A 122 -0.30 17.84 18.40
CA VAL A 122 0.57 18.64 19.25
C VAL A 122 -0.27 19.26 20.38
N GLN A 123 -0.09 18.77 21.60
CA GLN A 123 -0.68 19.37 22.79
C GLN A 123 0.36 20.23 23.53
N PRO A 124 0.14 21.55 23.68
CA PRO A 124 1.07 22.45 24.38
C PRO A 124 1.25 22.16 25.88
N THR A 125 0.37 21.36 26.48
CA THR A 125 0.24 21.20 27.93
C THR A 125 0.94 19.98 28.52
N HIS A 126 1.54 19.10 27.70
CA HIS A 126 2.19 17.88 28.18
C HIS A 126 3.72 18.05 28.19
N ALA A 127 4.35 17.86 29.36
CA ALA A 127 5.77 18.16 29.61
C ALA A 127 6.77 17.34 28.77
N PHE A 128 6.33 16.31 28.05
CA PHE A 128 7.17 15.40 27.27
C PHE A 128 7.04 15.58 25.74
N THR A 129 6.06 16.35 25.25
CA THR A 129 5.77 16.47 23.81
C THR A 129 6.77 17.35 23.07
N TYR A 130 7.39 18.31 23.76
CA TYR A 130 8.27 19.31 23.14
C TYR A 130 9.75 18.88 23.08
N ASP A 131 10.24 18.07 24.02
CA ASP A 131 11.66 17.71 24.09
C ASP A 131 12.06 16.52 23.20
N LEU A 132 11.08 15.77 22.66
CA LEU A 132 11.33 14.51 21.91
C LEU A 132 10.94 14.55 20.43
N ASP A 133 10.56 15.71 19.88
CA ASP A 133 10.07 15.86 18.49
C ASP A 133 9.06 14.75 18.12
N VAL A 134 8.12 14.45 19.01
CA VAL A 134 7.20 13.31 18.86
C VAL A 134 6.18 13.56 17.75
N PHE A 135 5.72 14.80 17.63
CA PHE A 135 4.77 15.28 16.61
C PHE A 135 5.35 16.53 15.94
N GLY A 136 4.94 16.78 14.70
CA GLY A 136 5.47 17.90 13.91
C GLY A 136 6.21 17.47 12.64
N ASN A 137 6.74 18.44 11.91
CA ASN A 137 7.54 18.15 10.71
C ASN A 137 8.87 17.47 11.09
N GLY A 138 9.17 16.34 10.46
CA GLY A 138 10.35 15.51 10.74
C GLY A 138 10.24 14.62 11.98
N SER A 139 9.08 14.63 12.65
CA SER A 139 8.84 13.97 13.94
C SER A 139 8.88 12.44 13.89
N LEU A 140 8.96 11.82 15.08
CA LEU A 140 8.83 10.36 15.22
C LEU A 140 7.49 9.86 14.68
N PHE A 141 6.39 10.58 14.95
CA PHE A 141 5.07 10.25 14.39
C PHE A 141 5.09 10.23 12.87
N GLN A 142 5.61 11.27 12.22
CA GLN A 142 5.67 11.35 10.75
C GLN A 142 6.50 10.21 10.14
N ARG A 143 7.58 9.81 10.83
CA ARG A 143 8.44 8.70 10.39
C ARG A 143 7.78 7.34 10.56
N MET A 144 7.00 7.16 11.62
CA MET A 144 6.33 5.90 11.95
C MET A 144 4.98 5.72 11.25
N ASN A 145 4.28 6.81 10.95
CA ASN A 145 2.92 6.72 10.44
C ASN A 145 2.90 6.13 9.03
N ARG A 146 2.28 4.96 8.91
CA ARG A 146 1.93 4.27 7.65
C ARG A 146 0.44 3.92 7.59
N THR A 147 -0.35 4.53 8.46
CA THR A 147 -1.78 4.27 8.56
C THR A 147 -2.51 4.98 7.43
N ILE A 148 -3.55 4.32 6.90
CA ILE A 148 -4.42 4.87 5.85
C ILE A 148 -5.66 5.53 6.47
N SER A 149 -6.08 5.05 7.65
CA SER A 149 -7.27 5.54 8.36
C SER A 149 -6.90 6.54 9.45
N LEU A 150 -7.77 7.54 9.64
CA LEU A 150 -7.66 8.52 10.72
C LEU A 150 -7.62 7.86 12.09
N GLY A 151 -8.54 6.94 12.38
CA GLY A 151 -8.55 6.24 13.68
C GLY A 151 -7.27 5.41 13.95
N GLY A 152 -6.58 4.95 12.90
CA GLY A 152 -5.26 4.32 13.05
C GLY A 152 -4.17 5.33 13.41
N SER A 153 -4.19 6.50 12.78
CA SER A 153 -3.32 7.64 13.12
C SER A 153 -3.59 8.13 14.55
N ASP A 154 -4.86 8.23 14.95
CA ASP A 154 -5.27 8.64 16.29
C ASP A 154 -4.77 7.65 17.35
N CYS A 155 -4.96 6.35 17.13
CA CYS A 155 -4.47 5.31 18.04
C CYS A 155 -2.94 5.33 18.17
N LEU A 156 -2.23 5.58 17.07
CA LEU A 156 -0.77 5.72 17.08
C LEU A 156 -0.33 6.99 17.83
N ALA A 157 -1.03 8.10 17.64
CA ALA A 157 -0.74 9.36 18.33
C ALA A 157 -1.02 9.24 19.84
N GLU A 158 -2.16 8.67 20.22
CA GLU A 158 -2.52 8.39 21.61
C GLU A 158 -1.47 7.51 22.29
N SER A 159 -1.05 6.44 21.61
CA SER A 159 0.06 5.60 22.05
C SER A 159 1.30 6.49 22.29
N LEU A 160 1.82 7.18 21.27
CA LEU A 160 3.02 8.01 21.37
C LEU A 160 2.93 9.15 22.41
N SER A 161 1.73 9.60 22.76
CA SER A 161 1.52 10.62 23.78
C SER A 161 1.64 10.10 25.23
N GLY A 162 1.81 8.79 25.43
CA GLY A 162 2.03 8.20 26.74
C GLY A 162 0.79 7.62 27.41
N ALA A 163 -0.30 7.37 26.67
CA ALA A 163 -1.54 6.81 27.22
C ALA A 163 -1.36 5.43 27.93
N TRP A 164 -0.24 4.75 27.68
CA TRP A 164 0.15 3.53 28.38
C TRP A 164 0.61 3.74 29.83
N GLU A 165 0.93 4.97 30.26
CA GLU A 165 1.44 5.24 31.61
C GLU A 165 0.35 5.07 32.67
N GLU A 166 -0.90 5.36 32.33
CA GLU A 166 -2.05 5.18 33.22
C GLU A 166 -2.59 3.73 33.22
N MET A 167 -2.13 2.90 32.28
CA MET A 167 -2.63 1.55 32.07
C MET A 167 -1.92 0.54 33.00
N PRO A 168 -2.63 -0.42 33.61
CA PRO A 168 -2.01 -1.45 34.43
C PRO A 168 -1.04 -2.32 33.60
N VAL A 169 0.14 -2.61 34.17
CA VAL A 169 1.23 -3.35 33.50
C VAL A 169 0.78 -4.71 32.94
N THR A 170 -0.19 -5.36 33.60
CA THR A 170 -0.75 -6.65 33.16
C THR A 170 -1.48 -6.51 31.82
N GLU A 171 -2.22 -5.43 31.62
CA GLU A 171 -2.96 -5.15 30.39
C GLU A 171 -2.01 -4.77 29.25
N LEU A 172 -1.05 -3.88 29.52
CA LEU A 172 0.01 -3.53 28.56
C LEU A 172 0.77 -4.77 28.07
N LYS A 173 1.11 -5.69 28.98
CA LYS A 173 1.79 -6.94 28.66
C LYS A 173 0.94 -7.84 27.77
N ASN A 174 -0.36 -7.93 28.04
CA ASN A 174 -1.30 -8.72 27.24
C ASN A 174 -1.42 -8.17 25.81
N ILE A 175 -1.57 -6.85 25.66
CA ILE A 175 -1.63 -6.18 24.35
C ILE A 175 -0.34 -6.41 23.57
N SER A 176 0.81 -6.19 24.21
CA SER A 176 2.13 -6.40 23.60
C SER A 176 2.33 -7.86 23.16
N MET A 177 1.93 -8.81 23.99
CA MET A 177 2.00 -10.25 23.67
C MET A 177 1.08 -10.62 22.50
N HIS A 178 -0.13 -10.06 22.46
CA HIS A 178 -1.06 -10.27 21.36
C HIS A 178 -0.51 -9.72 20.04
N ALA A 179 -0.02 -8.47 20.04
CA ALA A 179 0.61 -7.84 18.89
C ALA A 179 1.83 -8.65 18.39
N LEU A 180 2.70 -9.09 19.31
CA LEU A 180 3.85 -9.94 18.96
C LEU A 180 3.43 -11.29 18.36
N LYS A 181 2.37 -11.91 18.87
CA LYS A 181 1.84 -13.18 18.33
C LYS A 181 1.29 -12.98 16.92
N ALA A 182 0.54 -11.90 16.68
CA ALA A 182 0.04 -11.53 15.36
C ALA A 182 1.19 -11.30 14.37
N LEU A 183 2.22 -10.54 14.76
CA LEU A 183 3.41 -10.29 13.93
C LEU A 183 4.20 -11.57 13.63
N LYS A 184 4.35 -12.47 14.61
CA LYS A 184 5.02 -13.77 14.40
C LYS A 184 4.24 -14.64 13.41
N SER A 185 2.92 -14.67 13.51
CA SER A 185 2.05 -15.39 12.57
C SER A 185 2.20 -14.82 11.16
N TYR A 186 2.07 -13.50 11.02
CA TYR A 186 2.23 -12.80 9.74
C TYR A 186 3.60 -13.05 9.09
N ARG A 187 4.68 -12.99 9.87
CA ARG A 187 6.04 -13.29 9.40
C ARG A 187 6.19 -14.74 8.91
N LYS A 188 5.51 -15.70 9.54
CA LYS A 188 5.59 -17.13 9.17
C LYS A 188 4.89 -17.42 7.84
N THR A 189 3.77 -16.75 7.57
CA THR A 189 2.94 -16.98 6.39
C THR A 189 3.44 -16.24 5.15
N ASN A 190 4.16 -15.12 5.31
CA ASN A 190 4.60 -14.31 4.19
C ASN A 190 5.87 -14.85 3.50
N LEU A 191 5.74 -15.19 2.21
CA LEU A 191 6.83 -15.64 1.32
C LEU A 191 7.98 -14.62 1.21
N PHE A 192 7.68 -13.32 1.36
CA PHE A 192 8.65 -12.22 1.37
C PHE A 192 9.75 -12.41 2.43
N TRP A 193 9.38 -12.82 3.66
CA TRP A 193 10.34 -13.04 4.74
C TRP A 193 11.16 -14.33 4.57
N HIS A 194 10.65 -15.30 3.80
CA HIS A 194 11.38 -16.51 3.45
C HIS A 194 12.43 -16.26 2.35
N ASN A 195 12.24 -15.24 1.50
CA ASN A 195 13.25 -14.76 0.55
C ASN A 195 14.28 -13.80 1.18
N LEU A 196 13.96 -13.14 2.30
CA LEU A 196 14.91 -12.35 3.10
C LEU A 196 15.91 -13.21 3.92
N LYS A 197 16.00 -14.51 3.64
CA LYS A 197 16.75 -15.51 4.41
C LYS A 197 18.26 -15.45 4.16
N HIS A 198 18.87 -14.26 4.23
CA HIS A 198 20.25 -14.19 4.67
C HIS A 198 20.26 -14.52 6.18
N LYS A 199 20.63 -15.77 6.49
CA LYS A 199 20.86 -16.31 7.85
C LYS A 199 21.70 -15.39 8.75
N GLU A 200 22.45 -14.45 8.18
CA GLU A 200 23.26 -13.44 8.85
C GLU A 200 22.49 -12.40 9.69
N LEU A 201 21.26 -12.01 9.29
CA LEU A 201 20.56 -10.87 9.90
C LEU A 201 19.89 -11.19 11.25
N LYS A 202 19.47 -12.45 11.48
CA LYS A 202 18.79 -12.85 12.72
C LYS A 202 19.71 -12.83 13.94
N ASN A 203 20.93 -13.32 13.82
CA ASN A 203 21.90 -13.31 14.92
C ASN A 203 22.40 -11.88 15.23
N LYS A 204 22.44 -11.02 14.20
CA LYS A 204 22.81 -9.60 14.35
C LYS A 204 21.69 -8.74 14.96
N LEU A 205 20.42 -9.02 14.65
CA LEU A 205 19.26 -8.32 15.25
C LEU A 205 19.06 -8.65 16.73
N ILE A 206 19.35 -9.88 17.15
CA ILE A 206 19.29 -10.28 18.57
C ILE A 206 20.37 -9.53 19.37
N GLN A 207 21.57 -9.36 18.82
CA GLN A 207 22.58 -8.50 19.45
C GLN A 207 22.19 -7.01 19.47
N LEU A 208 21.53 -6.51 18.42
CA LEU A 208 21.09 -5.12 18.35
C LEU A 208 20.00 -4.78 19.39
N LEU A 209 19.08 -5.70 19.65
CA LEU A 209 18.04 -5.55 20.67
C LEU A 209 18.63 -5.63 22.10
N PHE A 210 19.61 -6.51 22.32
CA PHE A 210 20.27 -6.65 23.64
C PHE A 210 21.09 -5.40 24.01
N VAL A 211 21.78 -4.79 23.04
CA VAL A 211 22.56 -3.56 23.25
C VAL A 211 21.66 -2.33 23.43
N LYS A 212 20.52 -2.24 22.71
CA LYS A 212 19.56 -1.14 22.90
C LYS A 212 18.84 -1.20 24.25
N LEU A 213 18.57 -2.39 24.79
CA LEU A 213 17.92 -2.56 26.09
C LEU A 213 18.86 -2.29 27.28
N LEU A 214 20.15 -2.62 27.18
CA LEU A 214 21.13 -2.35 28.24
C LEU A 214 21.66 -0.90 28.23
N GLY A 215 21.69 -0.24 27.06
CA GLY A 215 22.19 1.14 26.94
C GLY A 215 21.24 2.24 27.45
N VAL A 216 19.96 1.93 27.66
CA VAL A 216 18.97 2.88 28.22
C VAL A 216 18.94 2.84 29.76
N PHE A 217 19.55 1.84 30.40
CA PHE A 217 19.59 1.69 31.87
C PHE A 217 20.84 2.29 32.55
N THR A 218 21.74 2.91 31.79
CA THR A 218 23.02 3.46 32.32
C THR A 218 23.31 4.91 31.90
N ARG A 219 22.26 5.72 31.75
CA ARG A 219 22.35 7.18 31.83
C ARG A 219 21.15 7.74 32.57
#